data_AF-A4C848-F1
#
_entry.id   AF-A4C848-F1
#
_cell.length_a   1.000
_cell.length_b   1.000
_cell.length_c   1.000
_cell.angle_alpha   90.00
_cell.angle_beta   90.00
_cell.angle_gamma   90.00
#
_symmetry.space_group_name_H-M   'P 1'
#
loop_
_entity.id
_entity.type
_entity.pdbx_description
1 polymer ?
#
loop_
_entity_poly.entity_id
_entity_poly.type
_entity_poly.pdbx_seq_one_letter_code
_entity_poly.pdbx_strand_id
1 'polypeptide(L)'
;MDTKLYSLIFGAAPHIKQYIEAPGVECSIQISNYINKTQYLVDYYESVSQDPGVKALIEERYLPILPPLEVLCEMPQDTLGYEFGTFMKNNGLSIDGLEKVVIEDDKTYFAHRARATHDFFHVALGVPPNMPGELAIQGFQAAQTKTPISKLFCSLAFLRTLEFEDSMYEYLDPLIGGYLQGRKAKLFLAQKWENMLDVPLADVRKELNVEAVSMQLSEF
;
A
#
# COMPACT_ATOMS: atom_id res chain seq x y z
N MET A 1 -15.43 -4.45 -28.99
CA MET A 1 -14.93 -5.22 -27.82
C MET A 1 -13.52 -4.72 -27.56
N ASP A 2 -13.25 -4.18 -26.38
CA ASP A 2 -11.92 -3.65 -26.04
C ASP A 2 -10.93 -4.82 -25.91
N THR A 3 -10.27 -5.16 -27.01
CA THR A 3 -9.33 -6.30 -27.10
C THR A 3 -8.11 -6.12 -26.20
N LYS A 4 -7.83 -4.89 -25.75
CA LYS A 4 -6.71 -4.58 -24.86
C LYS A 4 -7.00 -4.98 -23.41
N LEU A 5 -8.21 -4.71 -22.92
CA LEU A 5 -8.59 -5.16 -21.57
C LEU A 5 -8.59 -6.69 -21.48
N TYR A 6 -9.15 -7.36 -22.49
CA TYR A 6 -9.15 -8.82 -22.57
C TYR A 6 -7.73 -9.39 -22.54
N SER A 7 -6.80 -8.87 -23.36
CA SER A 7 -5.43 -9.39 -23.39
C SER A 7 -4.67 -9.19 -22.07
N LEU A 8 -4.91 -8.06 -21.37
CA LEU A 8 -4.33 -7.81 -20.05
C LEU A 8 -4.82 -8.80 -19.00
N ILE A 9 -6.12 -9.11 -18.99
CA ILE A 9 -6.70 -10.09 -18.06
C ILE A 9 -6.16 -11.49 -18.36
N PHE A 10 -6.10 -11.89 -19.63
CA PHE A 10 -5.51 -13.19 -20.01
C PHE A 10 -4.04 -13.30 -19.61
N GLY A 11 -3.27 -12.22 -19.74
CA GLY A 11 -1.88 -12.17 -19.28
C GLY A 11 -1.75 -12.29 -17.75
N ALA A 12 -2.67 -11.69 -17.00
CA ALA A 12 -2.69 -11.79 -15.53
C ALA A 12 -3.20 -13.15 -15.02
N ALA A 13 -3.97 -13.90 -15.82
CA ALA A 13 -4.70 -15.09 -15.38
C ALA A 13 -3.83 -16.17 -14.70
N PRO A 14 -2.62 -16.52 -15.18
CA PRO A 14 -1.76 -17.48 -14.49
C PRO A 14 -1.37 -17.03 -13.08
N HIS A 15 -1.13 -15.73 -12.91
CA HIS A 15 -0.75 -15.14 -11.62
C HIS A 15 -1.96 -15.02 -10.68
N ILE A 16 -3.15 -14.72 -11.22
CA ILE A 16 -4.40 -14.75 -10.46
C ILE A 16 -4.69 -16.18 -9.96
N LYS A 17 -4.50 -17.19 -10.81
CA LYS A 17 -4.61 -18.60 -10.39
C LYS A 17 -3.62 -18.92 -9.27
N GLN A 18 -2.36 -18.53 -9.44
CA GLN A 18 -1.34 -18.70 -8.40
C GLN A 18 -1.74 -18.00 -7.10
N TYR A 19 -2.27 -16.77 -7.15
CA TYR A 19 -2.73 -16.05 -5.96
C TYR A 19 -3.86 -16.79 -5.22
N ILE A 20 -4.76 -17.44 -5.96
CA ILE A 20 -5.86 -18.24 -5.39
C ILE A 20 -5.36 -19.57 -4.83
N GLU A 21 -4.39 -20.23 -5.47
CA GLU A 21 -3.91 -21.54 -5.02
C GLU A 21 -2.82 -21.45 -3.93
N ALA A 22 -1.93 -20.47 -4.04
CA ALA A 22 -0.76 -20.27 -3.18
C ALA A 22 -0.37 -18.78 -3.16
N PRO A 23 -1.05 -17.96 -2.33
CA PRO A 23 -0.86 -16.52 -2.32
C PRO A 23 0.55 -16.13 -1.89
N GLY A 24 1.08 -15.09 -2.54
CA GLY A 24 2.41 -14.57 -2.23
C GLY A 24 2.66 -13.21 -2.87
N VAL A 25 3.61 -12.46 -2.31
CA VAL A 25 3.94 -11.09 -2.76
C VAL A 25 4.37 -11.06 -4.23
N GLU A 26 5.15 -12.05 -4.69
CA GLU A 26 5.63 -12.11 -6.07
C GLU A 26 4.49 -12.17 -7.10
N CYS A 27 3.50 -13.05 -6.90
CA CYS A 27 2.37 -13.12 -7.83
C CYS A 27 1.52 -11.84 -7.80
N SER A 28 1.45 -11.16 -6.64
CA SER A 28 0.77 -9.87 -6.52
C SER A 28 1.45 -8.76 -7.33
N ILE A 29 2.79 -8.74 -7.37
CA ILE A 29 3.57 -7.83 -8.21
C ILE A 29 3.27 -8.11 -9.69
N GLN A 30 3.27 -9.38 -10.11
CA GLN A 30 2.98 -9.74 -11.50
C GLN A 30 1.56 -9.34 -11.92
N ILE A 31 0.55 -9.58 -11.07
CA ILE A 31 -0.83 -9.11 -11.31
C ILE A 31 -0.85 -7.58 -11.48
N SER A 32 -0.18 -6.86 -10.59
CA SER A 32 -0.10 -5.40 -10.61
C SER A 32 0.48 -4.86 -11.93
N ASN A 33 1.48 -5.54 -12.50
CA ASN A 33 2.08 -5.17 -13.79
C ASN A 33 1.10 -5.22 -14.97
N TYR A 34 0.06 -6.06 -14.89
CA TYR A 34 -1.01 -6.10 -15.89
C TYR A 34 -2.12 -5.10 -15.56
N ILE A 35 -2.60 -5.06 -14.32
CA ILE A 35 -3.70 -4.18 -13.90
C ILE A 35 -3.33 -2.70 -14.07
N ASN A 36 -2.06 -2.34 -13.86
CA ASN A 36 -1.58 -0.98 -14.04
C ASN A 36 -1.60 -0.49 -15.50
N LYS A 37 -1.88 -1.35 -16.48
CA LYS A 37 -2.00 -0.99 -17.91
C LYS A 37 -3.45 -0.78 -18.34
N THR A 38 -4.41 -0.94 -17.42
CA THR A 38 -5.84 -0.84 -17.70
C THR A 38 -6.34 0.61 -17.64
N GLN A 39 -7.48 0.88 -18.30
CA GLN A 39 -8.16 2.18 -18.21
C GLN A 39 -8.56 2.53 -16.77
N TYR A 40 -8.85 1.51 -15.93
CA TYR A 40 -9.17 1.72 -14.52
C TYR A 40 -8.08 2.46 -13.74
N LEU A 41 -6.80 2.29 -14.10
CA LEU A 41 -5.72 3.03 -13.45
C LEU A 41 -5.73 4.51 -13.87
N VAL A 42 -6.07 4.80 -15.13
CA VAL A 42 -6.21 6.17 -15.62
C VAL A 42 -7.34 6.88 -14.87
N ASP A 43 -8.52 6.24 -14.79
CA ASP A 43 -9.68 6.78 -14.08
C ASP A 43 -9.38 6.98 -12.57
N TYR A 44 -8.61 6.06 -11.99
CA TYR A 44 -8.10 6.19 -10.62
C TYR A 44 -7.21 7.43 -10.45
N TYR A 45 -6.27 7.66 -11.35
CA TYR A 45 -5.39 8.84 -11.28
C TYR A 45 -6.17 10.15 -11.42
N GLU A 46 -7.14 10.19 -12.34
CA GLU A 46 -8.03 11.35 -12.50
C GLU A 46 -8.81 11.64 -11.22
N SER A 47 -9.34 10.59 -10.57
CA SER A 47 -10.07 10.74 -9.31
C SER A 47 -9.18 11.18 -8.14
N VAL A 48 -8.02 10.54 -7.94
CA VAL A 48 -7.17 10.78 -6.76
C VAL A 48 -6.45 12.13 -6.83
N SER A 49 -6.17 12.61 -8.05
CA SER A 49 -5.57 13.94 -8.27
C SER A 49 -6.50 15.11 -7.96
N GLN A 50 -7.80 14.87 -7.74
CA GLN A 50 -8.72 15.90 -7.27
C GLN A 50 -8.63 16.14 -5.76
N ASP A 51 -8.00 15.24 -5.00
CA ASP A 51 -7.75 15.48 -3.58
C ASP A 51 -6.76 16.66 -3.42
N PRO A 52 -7.06 17.69 -2.60
CA PRO A 52 -6.21 18.87 -2.48
C PRO A 52 -4.79 18.57 -2.01
N GLY A 53 -4.61 17.59 -1.11
CA GLY A 53 -3.29 17.23 -0.59
C GLY A 53 -2.47 16.49 -1.64
N VAL A 54 -3.09 15.55 -2.37
CA VAL A 54 -2.44 14.88 -3.50
C VAL A 54 -2.09 15.88 -4.60
N LYS A 55 -3.01 16.77 -4.95
CA LYS A 55 -2.79 17.81 -5.97
C LYS A 55 -1.61 18.71 -5.61
N ALA A 56 -1.54 19.17 -4.36
CA ALA A 56 -0.42 19.99 -3.89
C ALA A 56 0.92 19.25 -4.04
N LEU A 57 0.98 17.97 -3.67
CA LEU A 57 2.18 17.15 -3.89
C LEU A 57 2.57 17.07 -5.36
N ILE A 58 1.60 16.87 -6.27
CA ILE A 58 1.85 16.80 -7.71
C ILE A 58 2.41 18.12 -8.25
N GLU A 59 1.79 19.24 -7.89
CA GLU A 59 2.22 20.58 -8.31
C GLU A 59 3.62 20.94 -7.78
N GLU A 60 3.93 20.57 -6.54
CA GLU A 60 5.24 20.82 -5.93
C GLU A 60 6.36 19.91 -6.46
N ARG A 61 6.03 18.79 -7.14
CA ARG A 61 6.98 17.72 -7.46
C ARG A 61 7.77 17.25 -6.23
N TYR A 62 7.10 17.13 -5.09
CA TYR A 62 7.70 16.79 -3.81
C TYR A 62 8.29 15.36 -3.78
N LEU A 63 9.61 15.28 -3.97
CA LEU A 63 10.42 14.03 -3.90
C LEU A 63 11.64 14.25 -3.02
N PRO A 64 11.46 14.34 -1.70
CA PRO A 64 12.58 14.43 -0.77
C PRO A 64 13.41 13.15 -0.80
N ILE A 65 14.72 13.30 -0.58
CA ILE A 65 15.62 12.16 -0.38
C ILE A 65 15.53 11.75 1.09
N LEU A 66 15.26 10.47 1.35
CA LEU A 66 15.29 9.92 2.69
C LEU A 66 16.73 9.83 3.23
N PRO A 67 16.94 9.98 4.54
CA PRO A 67 18.22 9.67 5.15
C PRO A 67 18.63 8.21 4.87
N PRO A 68 19.95 7.91 4.81
CA PRO A 68 20.44 6.53 4.72
C PRO A 68 19.89 5.64 5.83
N LEU A 69 19.83 4.33 5.57
CA LEU A 69 19.23 3.37 6.50
C LEU A 69 19.91 3.38 7.87
N GLU A 70 21.23 3.56 7.90
CA GLU A 70 22.02 3.65 9.12
C GLU A 70 21.59 4.85 9.96
N VAL A 71 21.35 6.00 9.31
CA VAL A 71 20.90 7.23 9.99
C VAL A 71 19.50 7.05 10.57
N LEU A 72 18.59 6.44 9.81
CA LEU A 72 17.24 6.15 10.29
C LEU A 72 17.27 5.22 11.52
N CYS A 73 18.12 4.20 11.50
CA CYS A 73 18.28 3.27 12.64
C CYS A 73 18.89 3.92 13.89
N GLU A 74 19.49 5.10 13.77
CA GLU A 74 20.08 5.87 14.88
C GLU A 74 19.18 7.01 15.37
N MET A 75 18.02 7.22 14.73
CA MET A 75 17.04 8.21 15.18
C MET A 75 16.51 7.86 16.58
N PRO A 76 15.95 8.84 17.32
CA PRO A 76 15.40 8.57 18.65
C PRO A 76 14.36 7.45 18.61
N GLN A 77 14.43 6.54 19.60
CA GLN A 77 13.50 5.43 19.72
C GLN A 77 12.05 5.92 19.71
N ASP A 78 11.14 5.09 19.19
CA ASP A 78 9.71 5.36 19.05
C ASP A 78 9.34 6.45 18.02
N THR A 79 10.31 7.09 17.35
CA THR A 79 10.04 8.00 16.21
C THR A 79 9.70 7.22 14.94
N LEU A 80 8.93 7.83 14.03
CA LEU A 80 8.60 7.23 12.73
C LEU A 80 9.87 6.80 11.98
N GLY A 81 10.91 7.62 11.99
CA GLY A 81 12.16 7.35 11.29
C GLY A 81 12.91 6.16 11.88
N TYR A 82 12.96 6.03 13.21
CA TYR A 82 13.55 4.86 13.88
C TYR A 82 12.78 3.58 13.58
N GLU A 83 11.45 3.62 13.69
CA GLU A 83 10.58 2.47 13.44
C GLU A 83 10.64 2.05 11.97
N PHE A 84 10.66 3.01 11.04
CA PHE A 84 10.84 2.77 9.61
C PHE A 84 12.21 2.20 9.27
N GLY A 85 13.30 2.78 9.80
CA GLY A 85 14.65 2.23 9.62
C GLY A 85 14.78 0.81 10.13
N THR A 86 14.25 0.54 11.32
CA THR A 86 14.25 -0.80 11.93
C THR A 86 13.41 -1.79 11.11
N PHE A 87 12.23 -1.37 10.63
CA PHE A 87 11.39 -2.17 9.75
C PHE A 87 12.12 -2.56 8.46
N MET A 88 12.73 -1.58 7.77
CA MET A 88 13.45 -1.83 6.53
C MET A 88 14.62 -2.80 6.75
N LYS A 89 15.43 -2.55 7.79
CA LYS A 89 16.59 -3.39 8.14
C LYS A 89 16.19 -4.82 8.48
N ASN A 90 15.17 -5.01 9.31
CA ASN A 90 14.75 -6.34 9.77
C ASN A 90 14.14 -7.19 8.65
N ASN A 91 13.59 -6.56 7.62
CA ASN A 91 12.99 -7.24 6.47
C ASN A 91 13.93 -7.30 5.25
N GLY A 92 15.19 -6.84 5.38
CA GLY A 92 16.16 -6.82 4.27
C GLY A 92 15.75 -5.92 3.11
N LEU A 93 14.94 -4.89 3.36
CA LEU A 93 14.47 -3.93 2.38
C LEU A 93 15.47 -2.78 2.22
N SER A 94 15.50 -2.17 1.05
CA SER A 94 16.38 -1.04 0.73
C SER A 94 15.58 0.23 0.49
N ILE A 95 16.06 1.35 1.03
CA ILE A 95 15.50 2.69 0.79
C ILE A 95 15.64 3.07 -0.69
N ASP A 96 16.73 2.65 -1.32
CA ASP A 96 16.99 2.84 -2.75
C ASP A 96 16.42 1.71 -3.62
N GLY A 97 15.65 0.78 -3.03
CA GLY A 97 15.19 -0.44 -3.69
C GLY A 97 14.15 -0.21 -4.79
N LEU A 98 13.64 1.01 -4.93
CA LEU A 98 12.69 1.36 -5.98
C LEU A 98 13.40 1.49 -7.32
N GLU A 99 12.86 0.82 -8.34
CA GLU A 99 13.32 1.03 -9.71
C GLU A 99 13.29 2.52 -10.06
N LYS A 100 14.36 3.00 -10.68
CA LYS A 100 14.45 4.38 -11.17
C LYS A 100 13.45 4.55 -12.31
N VAL A 101 12.29 5.11 -11.99
CA VAL A 101 11.27 5.50 -12.96
C VAL A 101 11.63 6.89 -13.50
N VAL A 102 11.59 7.05 -14.82
CA VAL A 102 11.69 8.39 -15.43
C VAL A 102 10.38 9.12 -15.16
N ILE A 103 10.46 10.25 -14.45
CA ILE A 103 9.31 11.08 -14.10
C ILE A 103 9.16 12.14 -15.17
N GLU A 104 8.13 12.00 -16.00
CA GLU A 104 7.90 12.86 -17.18
C GLU A 104 6.60 13.66 -17.07
N ASP A 105 5.65 13.18 -16.26
CA ASP A 105 4.31 13.75 -16.10
C ASP A 105 3.73 13.53 -14.69
N ASP A 106 2.53 14.03 -14.45
CA ASP A 106 1.82 13.90 -13.17
C ASP A 106 1.55 12.46 -12.76
N LYS A 107 1.28 11.59 -13.74
CA LYS A 107 0.94 10.18 -13.51
C LYS A 107 2.16 9.40 -13.06
N THR A 108 3.27 9.56 -13.77
CA THR A 108 4.57 8.94 -13.45
C THR A 108 5.13 9.48 -12.13
N TYR A 109 4.98 10.78 -11.87
CA TYR A 109 5.29 11.37 -10.57
C TYR A 109 4.48 10.73 -9.44
N PHE A 110 3.14 10.72 -9.57
CA PHE A 110 2.27 10.23 -8.51
C PHE A 110 2.47 8.72 -8.28
N ALA A 111 2.64 7.93 -9.35
CA ALA A 111 2.95 6.51 -9.25
C ALA A 111 4.27 6.27 -8.49
N HIS A 112 5.30 7.08 -8.78
CA HIS A 112 6.56 7.01 -8.06
C HIS A 112 6.39 7.37 -6.59
N ARG A 113 5.68 8.47 -6.28
CA ARG A 113 5.45 8.90 -4.89
C ARG A 113 4.60 7.91 -4.08
N ALA A 114 3.60 7.30 -4.70
CA ALA A 114 2.79 6.25 -4.07
C ALA A 114 3.63 5.03 -3.70
N ARG A 115 4.57 4.62 -4.56
CA ARG A 115 5.51 3.53 -4.27
C ARG A 115 6.55 3.95 -3.23
N ALA A 116 7.11 5.15 -3.34
CA ALA A 116 8.12 5.68 -2.41
C ALA A 116 7.65 5.79 -0.97
N THR A 117 6.33 5.84 -0.75
CA THR A 117 5.76 5.96 0.58
C THR A 117 4.96 4.76 1.05
N HIS A 118 4.89 3.71 0.22
CA HIS A 118 4.20 2.46 0.56
C HIS A 118 4.71 1.87 1.87
N ASP A 119 6.03 1.81 2.06
CA ASP A 119 6.61 1.13 3.20
C ASP A 119 6.39 1.89 4.53
N PHE A 120 6.10 3.20 4.48
CA PHE A 120 5.60 3.92 5.65
C PHE A 120 4.23 3.41 6.09
N PHE A 121 3.42 2.86 5.18
CA PHE A 121 2.08 2.38 5.50
C PHE A 121 2.16 1.13 6.37
N HIS A 122 3.13 0.24 6.11
CA HIS A 122 3.42 -0.90 6.97
C HIS A 122 3.71 -0.46 8.40
N VAL A 123 4.59 0.53 8.58
CA VAL A 123 4.96 1.05 9.91
C VAL A 123 3.78 1.75 10.59
N ALA A 124 3.09 2.64 9.88
CA ALA A 124 1.96 3.39 10.41
C ALA A 124 0.81 2.47 10.82
N LEU A 125 0.53 1.42 10.04
CA LEU A 125 -0.51 0.43 10.33
C LEU A 125 -0.02 -0.71 11.24
N GLY A 126 1.28 -0.81 11.50
CA GLY A 126 1.87 -1.87 12.33
C GLY A 126 1.75 -3.26 11.71
N VAL A 127 1.85 -3.37 10.37
CA VAL A 127 1.66 -4.62 9.64
C VAL A 127 2.94 -5.09 8.95
N PRO A 128 3.26 -6.40 8.97
CA PRO A 128 4.48 -6.94 8.35
C PRO A 128 4.42 -6.92 6.81
N PRO A 129 5.55 -7.02 6.09
CA PRO A 129 5.59 -7.10 4.63
C PRO A 129 5.37 -8.55 4.15
N ASN A 130 4.31 -9.18 4.65
CA ASN A 130 3.87 -10.51 4.25
C ASN A 130 2.45 -10.43 3.67
N MET A 131 1.91 -11.53 3.17
CA MET A 131 0.59 -11.49 2.51
C MET A 131 -0.55 -10.97 3.43
N PRO A 132 -0.70 -11.42 4.69
CA PRO A 132 -1.64 -10.79 5.61
C PRO A 132 -1.48 -9.27 5.74
N GLY A 133 -0.25 -8.77 5.94
CA GLY A 133 -0.02 -7.33 6.10
C GLY A 133 -0.24 -6.51 4.82
N GLU A 134 0.11 -7.06 3.67
CA GLU A 134 -0.24 -6.51 2.36
C GLU A 134 -1.75 -6.43 2.17
N LEU A 135 -2.52 -7.44 2.59
CA LEU A 135 -3.98 -7.39 2.54
C LEU A 135 -4.57 -6.32 3.46
N ALA A 136 -3.96 -6.07 4.62
CA ALA A 136 -4.34 -4.92 5.45
C ALA A 136 -4.13 -3.60 4.70
N ILE A 137 -3.01 -3.43 4.00
CA ILE A 137 -2.79 -2.25 3.16
C ILE A 137 -3.79 -2.18 2.01
N GLN A 138 -4.11 -3.30 1.35
CA GLN A 138 -5.13 -3.32 0.29
C GLN A 138 -6.52 -2.95 0.81
N GLY A 139 -6.91 -3.45 1.99
CA GLY A 139 -8.15 -3.06 2.67
C GLY A 139 -8.16 -1.56 2.99
N PHE A 140 -7.07 -1.05 3.54
CA PHE A 140 -6.88 0.38 3.85
C PHE A 140 -7.00 1.26 2.59
N GLN A 141 -6.30 0.92 1.52
CA GLN A 141 -6.36 1.64 0.25
C GLN A 141 -7.73 1.51 -0.44
N ALA A 142 -8.42 0.37 -0.28
CA ALA A 142 -9.78 0.21 -0.76
C ALA A 142 -10.77 1.16 -0.06
N ALA A 143 -10.53 1.49 1.21
CA ALA A 143 -11.30 2.51 1.92
C ALA A 143 -10.93 3.94 1.49
N GLN A 144 -9.64 4.24 1.30
CA GLN A 144 -9.17 5.60 1.00
C GLN A 144 -9.36 6.02 -0.45
N THR A 145 -8.80 5.26 -1.40
CA THR A 145 -8.66 5.72 -2.80
C THR A 145 -9.15 4.71 -3.83
N LYS A 146 -9.49 3.48 -3.40
CA LYS A 146 -10.12 2.46 -4.26
C LYS A 146 -9.28 2.17 -5.51
N THR A 147 -7.96 2.00 -5.33
CA THR A 147 -7.06 1.65 -6.44
C THR A 147 -7.57 0.40 -7.17
N PRO A 148 -7.33 0.25 -8.48
CA PRO A 148 -7.74 -0.95 -9.22
C PRO A 148 -7.20 -2.24 -8.63
N ILE A 149 -5.96 -2.20 -8.12
CA ILE A 149 -5.28 -3.32 -7.47
C ILE A 149 -5.98 -3.68 -6.16
N SER A 150 -6.29 -2.69 -5.32
CA SER A 150 -7.00 -2.94 -4.05
C SER A 150 -8.40 -3.51 -4.28
N LYS A 151 -9.13 -3.03 -5.29
CA LYS A 151 -10.42 -3.62 -5.68
C LYS A 151 -10.28 -5.09 -6.06
N LEU A 152 -9.26 -5.43 -6.85
CA LEU A 152 -9.02 -6.80 -7.31
C LEU A 152 -8.62 -7.70 -6.13
N PHE A 153 -7.61 -7.33 -5.33
CA PHE A 153 -7.15 -8.17 -4.23
C PHE A 153 -8.20 -8.33 -3.14
N CYS A 154 -8.98 -7.29 -2.82
CA CYS A 154 -10.10 -7.47 -1.90
C CYS A 154 -11.12 -8.48 -2.46
N SER A 155 -11.42 -8.42 -3.76
CA SER A 155 -12.35 -9.37 -4.39
C SER A 155 -11.80 -10.81 -4.38
N LEU A 156 -10.49 -10.98 -4.65
CA LEU A 156 -9.84 -12.28 -4.61
C LEU A 156 -9.76 -12.85 -3.19
N ALA A 157 -9.50 -12.01 -2.18
CA ALA A 157 -9.54 -12.41 -0.78
C ALA A 157 -10.93 -12.92 -0.37
N PHE A 158 -12.00 -12.22 -0.79
CA PHE A 158 -13.38 -12.71 -0.58
C PHE A 158 -13.69 -13.98 -1.35
N LEU A 159 -13.11 -14.20 -2.54
CA LEU A 159 -13.33 -15.44 -3.27
C LEU A 159 -12.79 -16.66 -2.51
N ARG A 160 -11.66 -16.51 -1.78
CA ARG A 160 -11.08 -17.59 -0.96
C ARG A 160 -12.01 -18.03 0.17
N THR A 161 -12.89 -17.16 0.64
CA THR A 161 -13.83 -17.48 1.72
C THR A 161 -14.88 -18.51 1.29
N LEU A 162 -15.02 -18.76 -0.01
CA LEU A 162 -15.92 -19.78 -0.54
C LEU A 162 -15.44 -21.21 -0.24
N GLU A 163 -14.18 -21.39 0.15
CA GLU A 163 -13.65 -22.68 0.62
C GLU A 163 -14.10 -22.99 2.06
N PHE A 164 -14.57 -21.98 2.82
CA PHE A 164 -15.06 -22.09 4.19
C PHE A 164 -14.09 -22.81 5.15
N GLU A 165 -12.79 -22.57 5.01
CA GLU A 165 -11.75 -23.06 5.92
C GLU A 165 -11.35 -21.98 6.93
N ASP A 166 -10.97 -22.35 8.15
CA ASP A 166 -10.49 -21.41 9.18
C ASP A 166 -9.28 -20.58 8.72
N SER A 167 -8.51 -21.08 7.74
CA SER A 167 -7.42 -20.35 7.09
C SER A 167 -7.86 -19.04 6.42
N MET A 168 -9.17 -18.86 6.14
CA MET A 168 -9.69 -17.63 5.54
C MET A 168 -9.52 -16.40 6.44
N TYR A 169 -9.57 -16.58 7.76
CA TYR A 169 -9.45 -15.47 8.73
C TYR A 169 -8.05 -14.85 8.71
N GLU A 170 -7.02 -15.63 8.37
CA GLU A 170 -5.64 -15.15 8.20
C GLU A 170 -5.54 -14.04 7.13
N TYR A 171 -6.47 -14.02 6.17
CA TYR A 171 -6.50 -13.06 5.07
C TYR A 171 -7.61 -12.01 5.24
N LEU A 172 -8.78 -12.41 5.73
CA LEU A 172 -9.91 -11.51 5.91
C LEU A 172 -9.74 -10.54 7.07
N ASP A 173 -9.24 -10.99 8.22
CA ASP A 173 -9.14 -10.14 9.40
C ASP A 173 -8.20 -8.95 9.16
N PRO A 174 -7.00 -9.15 8.57
CA PRO A 174 -6.14 -8.03 8.18
C PRO A 174 -6.81 -7.09 7.17
N LEU A 175 -7.46 -7.64 6.14
CA LEU A 175 -8.16 -6.85 5.11
C LEU A 175 -9.24 -5.96 5.74
N ILE A 176 -10.11 -6.55 6.56
CA ILE A 176 -11.20 -5.85 7.23
C ILE A 176 -10.63 -4.83 8.21
N GLY A 177 -9.64 -5.22 9.02
CA GLY A 177 -8.96 -4.32 9.95
C GLY A 177 -8.35 -3.11 9.25
N GLY A 178 -7.65 -3.32 8.15
CA GLY A 178 -7.11 -2.27 7.29
C GLY A 178 -8.20 -1.36 6.72
N TYR A 179 -9.29 -1.95 6.21
CA TYR A 179 -10.44 -1.20 5.70
C TYR A 179 -11.07 -0.30 6.77
N LEU A 180 -11.27 -0.82 7.98
CA LEU A 180 -11.83 -0.06 9.11
C LEU A 180 -10.94 1.13 9.49
N GLN A 181 -9.62 0.94 9.51
CA GLN A 181 -8.66 2.03 9.77
C GLN A 181 -8.67 3.06 8.63
N GLY A 182 -8.68 2.61 7.37
CA GLY A 182 -8.70 3.49 6.20
C GLY A 182 -9.96 4.34 6.09
N ARG A 183 -11.09 3.90 6.65
CA ARG A 183 -12.34 4.66 6.71
C ARG A 183 -12.29 5.89 7.61
N LYS A 184 -11.43 5.89 8.63
CA LYS A 184 -11.31 6.99 9.61
C LYS A 184 -10.03 7.83 9.44
N ALA A 185 -8.98 7.25 8.86
CA ALA A 185 -7.68 7.91 8.73
C ALA A 185 -7.69 9.08 7.73
N LYS A 186 -6.81 10.05 7.94
CA LYS A 186 -6.43 11.03 6.90
C LYS A 186 -5.81 10.29 5.72
N LEU A 187 -5.97 10.84 4.50
CA LEU A 187 -5.47 10.22 3.27
C LEU A 187 -3.94 10.07 3.31
N PHE A 188 -3.43 8.83 3.32
CA PHE A 188 -2.00 8.55 3.44
C PHE A 188 -1.19 9.03 2.22
N LEU A 189 -1.78 8.96 1.03
CA LEU A 189 -1.16 9.42 -0.22
C LEU A 189 -0.98 10.94 -0.30
N ALA A 190 -1.65 11.69 0.59
CA ALA A 190 -1.51 13.14 0.71
C ALA A 190 -0.46 13.58 1.75
N GLN A 191 0.23 12.63 2.42
CA GLN A 191 1.14 12.96 3.51
C GLN A 191 2.60 13.09 3.05
N LYS A 192 3.29 14.10 3.59
CA LYS A 192 4.75 14.26 3.52
C LYS A 192 5.41 13.50 4.69
N TRP A 193 5.41 12.16 4.61
CA TRP A 193 5.95 11.25 5.62
C TRP A 193 7.37 11.61 6.08
N GLU A 194 8.15 12.10 5.14
CA GLU A 194 9.54 12.47 5.30
C GLU A 194 9.73 13.66 6.26
N ASN A 195 8.71 14.51 6.40
CA ASN A 195 8.68 15.61 7.39
C ASN A 195 8.27 15.14 8.79
N MET A 196 7.91 13.87 8.97
CA MET A 196 7.45 13.31 10.25
C MET A 196 8.45 12.31 10.84
N LEU A 197 9.65 12.17 10.25
CA LEU A 197 10.62 11.14 10.66
C LEU A 197 11.06 11.29 12.12
N ASP A 198 11.16 12.51 12.63
CA ASP A 198 11.54 12.83 14.01
C ASP A 198 10.36 12.84 14.99
N VAL A 199 9.13 12.61 14.50
CA VAL A 199 7.91 12.60 15.31
C VAL A 199 7.69 11.20 15.88
N PRO A 200 7.33 11.05 17.18
CA PRO A 200 6.91 9.77 17.75
C PRO A 200 5.81 9.10 16.91
N LEU A 201 5.96 7.82 16.59
CA LEU A 201 5.01 7.06 15.78
C LEU A 201 3.59 7.08 16.37
N ALA A 202 3.46 7.09 17.69
CA ALA A 202 2.18 7.24 18.38
C ALA A 202 1.51 8.58 18.06
N ASP A 203 2.29 9.67 17.97
CA ASP A 203 1.78 10.99 17.62
C ASP A 203 1.46 11.10 16.12
N VAL A 204 2.26 10.46 15.24
CA VAL A 204 1.93 10.34 13.82
C VAL A 204 0.60 9.61 13.62
N ARG A 205 0.40 8.48 14.32
CA ARG A 205 -0.86 7.72 14.30
C ARG A 205 -2.05 8.55 14.76
N LYS A 206 -1.87 9.29 15.86
CA LYS A 206 -2.89 10.21 16.39
C LYS A 206 -3.22 11.33 15.40
N GLU A 207 -2.20 11.97 14.82
CA GLU A 207 -2.38 13.05 13.83
C GLU A 207 -3.11 12.56 12.58
N LEU A 208 -2.81 11.35 12.11
CA LEU A 208 -3.45 10.73 10.95
C LEU A 208 -4.76 10.03 11.28
N ASN A 209 -5.22 10.05 12.54
CA ASN A 209 -6.42 9.37 13.01
C ASN A 209 -6.46 7.88 12.65
N VAL A 210 -5.35 7.17 12.91
CA VAL A 210 -5.16 5.76 12.58
C VAL A 210 -4.57 5.02 13.77
N GLU A 211 -4.92 3.75 13.93
CA GLU A 211 -4.34 2.84 14.91
C GLU A 211 -3.63 1.70 14.21
N ALA A 212 -2.83 0.93 14.95
CA ALA A 212 -2.31 -0.32 14.45
C ALA A 212 -3.47 -1.26 14.08
N VAL A 213 -3.36 -1.92 12.94
CA VAL A 213 -4.38 -2.84 12.43
C VAL A 213 -4.40 -4.09 13.32
N SER A 214 -5.60 -4.48 13.77
CA SER A 214 -5.79 -5.79 14.39
C SER A 214 -5.74 -6.86 13.31
N MET A 215 -4.71 -7.72 13.35
CA MET A 215 -4.50 -8.81 12.40
C MET A 215 -5.35 -10.05 12.70
N GLN A 216 -6.01 -10.05 13.87
CA GLN A 216 -6.97 -11.05 14.31
C GLN A 216 -8.15 -10.26 14.88
N LEU A 217 -9.34 -10.43 14.31
CA LEU A 217 -10.55 -9.76 14.80
C LEU A 217 -11.22 -10.73 15.76
N SER A 218 -11.15 -10.44 17.06
CA SER A 218 -11.59 -11.39 18.09
C SER A 218 -13.09 -11.63 18.08
N GLU A 219 -13.91 -10.70 17.56
CA GLU A 219 -15.37 -10.84 17.48
C GLU A 219 -15.91 -9.96 16.34
N PHE A 220 -16.85 -10.52 15.56
CA PHE A 220 -18.03 -9.80 15.08
C PHE A 220 -19.21 -10.17 15.97
#